data_AF-A0A971UE19-F1
#
_entry.id   AF-A0A971UE19-F1
#
_cell.length_a   1.000
_cell.length_b   1.000
_cell.length_c   1.000
_cell.angle_alpha   90.00
_cell.angle_beta   90.00
_cell.angle_gamma   90.00
#
_symmetry.space_group_name_H-M   'P 1'
#
loop_
_entity.id
_entity.type
_entity.pdbx_description
1 polymer ?
#
loop_
_entity_poly.entity_id
_entity_poly.type
_entity_poly.pdbx_seq_one_letter_code
_entity_poly.pdbx_strand_id
1 'polypeptide(L)'
;MEKHLKECVARREAAAVALQEQEPALAAEQVTHSLVYGLNMLRNLLFQRIHEDVGANYGHDSMLLPLSMKASERIAKCEIEAHQIVVAVQLIQERGYLRGDTRWFVKWLAELRLGDDLQDSRWRRRIRQYGAMSEDEQRLEFSRHLETVFPEARHAPLILYRLFPLSVRIVAAVAFGQHLDASELRNRQMFWLPAIGDCHDCHGRPLDNGEQCPVCGNPLWIYRWLCAD
;
A
#
# COMPACT_ATOMS: atom_id res chain seq x y z
N MET A 1 3.85 14.66 20.08
CA MET A 1 2.80 13.72 19.61
C MET A 1 1.53 14.47 19.22
N GLU A 2 1.00 15.34 20.07
CA GLU A 2 -0.23 16.11 19.81
C GLU A 2 -0.16 17.05 18.58
N LYS A 3 0.98 17.75 18.38
CA LYS A 3 1.19 18.62 17.20
C LYS A 3 1.14 17.85 15.88
N HIS A 4 1.82 16.71 15.80
CA HIS A 4 1.87 15.88 14.61
C HIS A 4 0.50 15.25 14.28
N LEU A 5 -0.26 14.87 15.30
CA LEU A 5 -1.63 14.37 15.12
C LEU A 5 -2.54 15.46 14.55
N LYS A 6 -2.47 16.69 15.08
CA LYS A 6 -3.23 17.85 14.56
C LYS A 6 -2.88 18.15 13.10
N GLU A 7 -1.59 18.13 12.75
CA GLU A 7 -1.14 18.32 11.36
C GLU A 7 -1.66 17.22 10.42
N CYS A 8 -1.64 15.96 10.88
CA CYS A 8 -2.17 14.84 10.10
C CYS A 8 -3.68 14.95 9.85
N VAL A 9 -4.45 15.36 10.87
CA VAL A 9 -5.91 15.55 10.75
C VAL A 9 -6.22 16.70 9.80
N ALA A 10 -5.59 17.86 9.98
CA ALA A 10 -5.77 19.02 9.12
C ALA A 10 -5.44 18.73 7.65
N ARG A 11 -4.40 17.92 7.38
CA ARG A 11 -4.06 17.50 6.02
C ARG A 11 -5.16 16.65 5.38
N ARG A 12 -5.77 15.74 6.13
CA ARG A 12 -6.85 14.88 5.63
C ARG A 12 -8.10 15.69 5.32
N GLU A 13 -8.46 16.62 6.20
CA GLU A 13 -9.57 17.54 5.99
C GLU A 13 -9.36 18.39 4.74
N ALA A 14 -8.18 19.01 4.60
CA ALA A 14 -7.84 19.79 3.41
C ALA A 14 -7.85 18.94 2.13
N ALA A 15 -7.36 17.70 2.18
CA ALA A 15 -7.40 16.79 1.05
C ALA A 15 -8.84 16.39 0.67
N ALA A 16 -9.70 16.13 1.65
CA ALA A 16 -11.11 15.84 1.41
C ALA A 16 -11.83 17.02 0.74
N VAL A 17 -11.58 18.25 1.20
CA VAL A 17 -12.12 19.47 0.58
C VAL A 17 -11.67 19.59 -0.87
N ALA A 18 -10.36 19.45 -1.13
CA ALA A 18 -9.83 19.53 -2.49
C ALA A 18 -10.39 18.45 -3.42
N LEU A 19 -10.65 17.24 -2.91
CA LEU A 19 -11.29 16.17 -3.66
C LEU A 19 -12.77 16.45 -3.91
N GLN A 20 -13.49 17.02 -2.95
CA GLN A 20 -14.89 17.42 -3.10
C GLN A 20 -15.06 18.50 -4.19
N GLU A 21 -14.11 19.42 -4.29
CA GLU A 21 -14.11 20.48 -5.32
C GLU A 21 -13.89 19.92 -6.72
N GLN A 22 -12.99 18.94 -6.88
CA GLN A 22 -12.73 18.30 -8.17
C GLN A 22 -13.80 17.29 -8.57
N GLU A 23 -14.39 16.58 -7.61
CA GLU A 23 -15.39 15.54 -7.83
C GLU A 23 -16.61 15.75 -6.92
N PRO A 24 -17.50 16.71 -7.24
CA PRO A 24 -18.62 17.07 -6.36
C PRO A 24 -19.63 15.94 -6.11
N ALA A 25 -19.68 14.95 -6.99
CA ALA A 25 -20.58 13.81 -6.88
C ALA A 25 -20.04 12.69 -5.95
N LEU A 26 -18.79 12.80 -5.51
CA LEU A 26 -18.10 11.79 -4.72
C LEU A 26 -18.22 12.12 -3.23
N ALA A 27 -18.33 11.08 -2.38
CA ALA A 27 -18.27 11.23 -0.94
C ALA A 27 -16.82 11.47 -0.49
N ALA A 28 -16.27 12.65 -0.79
CA ALA A 28 -14.83 12.93 -0.73
C ALA A 28 -14.21 12.67 0.64
N GLU A 29 -14.91 12.98 1.73
CA GLU A 29 -14.46 12.71 3.09
C GLU A 29 -14.30 11.21 3.34
N GLN A 30 -15.32 10.41 3.00
CA GLN A 30 -15.29 8.96 3.17
C GLN A 30 -14.19 8.31 2.31
N VAL A 31 -14.04 8.73 1.06
CA VAL A 31 -13.00 8.20 0.16
C VAL A 31 -11.61 8.55 0.68
N THR A 32 -11.39 9.80 1.09
CA THR A 32 -10.10 10.26 1.64
C THR A 32 -9.75 9.48 2.91
N HIS A 33 -10.70 9.32 3.83
CA HIS A 33 -10.52 8.56 5.05
C HIS A 33 -10.21 7.09 4.74
N SER A 34 -11.05 6.44 3.94
CA SER A 34 -10.90 5.03 3.57
C SER A 34 -9.55 4.73 2.90
N LEU A 35 -9.12 5.56 1.93
CA LEU A 35 -7.79 5.45 1.33
C LEU A 35 -6.68 5.58 2.37
N VAL A 36 -6.78 6.56 3.27
CA VAL A 36 -5.75 6.80 4.28
C VAL A 36 -5.60 5.62 5.23
N TYR A 37 -6.71 5.06 5.72
CA TYR A 37 -6.69 3.91 6.62
C TYR A 37 -6.17 2.66 5.92
N GLY A 38 -6.72 2.30 4.76
CA GLY A 38 -6.31 1.11 4.03
C GLY A 38 -4.84 1.14 3.61
N LEU A 39 -4.37 2.26 3.04
CA LEU A 39 -2.97 2.36 2.59
C LEU A 39 -1.99 2.41 3.77
N ASN A 40 -2.34 3.06 4.89
CA ASN A 40 -1.51 3.06 6.10
C ASN A 40 -1.37 1.66 6.68
N MET A 41 -2.48 0.92 6.75
CA MET A 41 -2.47 -0.46 7.20
C MET A 41 -1.57 -1.30 6.30
N LEU A 42 -1.77 -1.26 4.98
CA LEU A 42 -0.96 -2.02 4.04
C LEU A 42 0.54 -1.67 4.11
N ARG A 43 0.89 -0.39 4.26
CA ARG A 43 2.29 0.03 4.42
C ARG A 43 2.91 -0.60 5.66
N ASN A 44 2.20 -0.54 6.79
CA ASN A 44 2.69 -1.07 8.05
C ASN A 44 2.79 -2.61 8.00
N LEU A 45 1.78 -3.28 7.44
CA LEU A 45 1.80 -4.73 7.26
C LEU A 45 2.93 -5.18 6.35
N LEU A 46 3.14 -4.52 5.20
CA LEU A 46 4.23 -4.90 4.30
C LEU A 46 5.58 -4.74 4.99
N PHE A 47 5.79 -3.61 5.67
CA PHE A 47 7.00 -3.37 6.44
C PHE A 47 7.23 -4.46 7.49
N GLN A 48 6.19 -4.84 8.23
CA GLN A 48 6.24 -5.95 9.19
C GLN A 48 6.64 -7.27 8.49
N ARG A 49 6.05 -7.61 7.33
CA ARG A 49 6.34 -8.87 6.62
C ARG A 49 7.77 -8.96 6.11
N ILE A 50 8.36 -7.84 5.68
CA ILE A 50 9.72 -7.84 5.12
C ILE A 50 10.82 -7.66 6.17
N HIS A 51 10.46 -7.21 7.38
CA HIS A 51 11.41 -6.92 8.45
C HIS A 51 11.18 -7.81 9.68
N GLU A 52 10.09 -7.59 10.41
CA GLU A 52 9.83 -8.26 11.69
C GLU A 52 9.62 -9.77 11.52
N ASP A 53 8.76 -10.16 10.56
CA ASP A 53 8.49 -11.57 10.31
C ASP A 53 9.72 -12.29 9.75
N VAL A 54 10.53 -11.62 8.93
CA VAL A 54 11.80 -12.18 8.46
C VAL A 54 12.75 -12.39 9.63
N GLY A 55 12.93 -11.38 10.49
CA GLY A 55 13.78 -11.48 11.68
C GLY A 55 13.35 -12.62 12.61
N ALA A 56 12.03 -12.81 12.79
CA ALA A 56 11.49 -13.87 13.62
C ALA A 56 11.73 -15.29 13.02
N ASN A 57 11.71 -15.44 11.70
CA ASN A 57 11.83 -16.75 11.03
C ASN A 57 13.27 -17.11 10.64
N TYR A 58 14.13 -16.12 10.34
CA TYR A 58 15.48 -16.33 9.81
C TYR A 58 16.58 -15.73 10.69
N GLY A 59 16.22 -14.99 11.74
CA GLY A 59 17.16 -14.22 12.55
C GLY A 59 17.58 -12.91 11.87
N HIS A 60 18.22 -12.03 12.64
CA HIS A 60 18.84 -10.83 12.10
C HIS A 60 20.31 -11.10 11.79
N ASP A 61 20.72 -10.87 10.55
CA ASP A 61 22.15 -10.81 10.24
C ASP A 61 22.68 -9.44 10.72
N SER A 62 23.31 -9.45 11.90
CA SER A 62 23.88 -8.25 12.52
C SER A 62 24.90 -7.52 11.63
N MET A 63 25.49 -8.18 10.63
CA MET A 63 26.41 -7.55 9.68
C MET A 63 25.69 -6.76 8.57
N LEU A 64 24.38 -6.97 8.39
CA LEU A 64 23.55 -6.34 7.37
C LEU A 64 22.61 -5.26 7.94
N LEU A 65 22.66 -5.01 9.25
CA LEU A 65 21.82 -4.00 9.88
C LEU A 65 22.20 -2.59 9.41
N PRO A 66 21.22 -1.74 9.07
CA PRO A 66 21.50 -0.38 8.66
C PRO A 66 22.09 0.43 9.81
N LEU A 67 22.97 1.39 9.46
CA LEU A 67 23.59 2.33 10.41
C LEU A 67 22.56 3.09 11.26
N SER A 68 21.35 3.30 10.72
CA SER A 68 20.22 3.84 11.47
C SER A 68 18.93 3.14 11.07
N MET A 69 18.41 2.29 11.97
CA MET A 69 17.11 1.62 11.81
C MET A 69 15.98 2.61 11.51
N LYS A 70 15.92 3.71 12.26
CA LYS A 70 14.87 4.73 12.10
C LYS A 70 14.92 5.42 10.74
N ALA A 71 16.12 5.69 10.22
CA ALA A 71 16.27 6.31 8.90
C ALA A 71 15.90 5.32 7.78
N SER A 72 16.37 4.08 7.86
CA SER A 72 16.03 3.04 6.89
C SER A 72 14.54 2.72 6.89
N GLU A 73 13.91 2.60 8.06
CA GLU A 73 12.46 2.39 8.18
C GLU A 73 11.69 3.51 7.49
N ARG A 74 12.06 4.78 7.73
CA ARG A 74 11.43 5.92 7.06
C ARG A 74 11.59 5.83 5.54
N ILE A 75 12.78 5.50 5.04
CA ILE A 75 13.05 5.35 3.61
C ILE A 75 12.20 4.22 3.01
N ALA A 76 12.18 3.04 3.63
CA ALA A 76 11.38 1.92 3.15
C ALA A 76 9.89 2.25 3.16
N LYS A 77 9.38 2.86 4.24
CA LYS A 77 7.97 3.28 4.31
C LYS A 77 7.62 4.31 3.23
N CYS A 78 8.50 5.27 2.93
CA CYS A 78 8.28 6.21 1.83
C CYS A 78 8.34 5.54 0.44
N GLU A 79 9.20 4.54 0.26
CA GLU A 79 9.27 3.75 -0.98
C GLU A 79 7.99 2.93 -1.18
N ILE A 80 7.47 2.32 -0.10
CA ILE A 80 6.17 1.64 -0.08
C ILE A 80 5.05 2.62 -0.46
N GLU A 81 5.00 3.80 0.14
CA GLU A 81 4.01 4.84 -0.19
C GLU A 81 4.09 5.26 -1.67
N ALA A 82 5.30 5.52 -2.19
CA ALA A 82 5.49 5.90 -3.58
C ALA A 82 4.96 4.84 -4.55
N HIS A 83 5.19 3.56 -4.27
CA HIS A 83 4.64 2.46 -5.04
C HIS A 83 3.11 2.36 -4.90
N GLN A 84 2.58 2.44 -3.67
CA GLN A 84 1.14 2.41 -3.40
C GLN A 84 0.38 3.51 -4.14
N ILE A 85 0.91 4.74 -4.16
CA ILE A 85 0.31 5.89 -4.87
C ILE A 85 0.11 5.54 -6.35
N VAL A 86 1.16 5.05 -7.02
CA VAL A 86 1.09 4.74 -8.45
C VAL A 86 0.12 3.59 -8.73
N VAL A 87 0.18 2.52 -7.95
CA VAL A 87 -0.70 1.36 -8.13
C VAL A 87 -2.18 1.74 -7.91
N ALA A 88 -2.48 2.55 -6.90
CA ALA A 88 -3.84 3.02 -6.64
C ALA A 88 -4.35 3.93 -7.76
N VAL A 89 -3.54 4.89 -8.21
CA VAL A 89 -3.87 5.79 -9.34
C VAL A 89 -4.13 4.99 -10.61
N GLN A 90 -3.28 4.01 -10.91
CA GLN A 90 -3.45 3.17 -12.12
C GLN A 90 -4.78 2.45 -12.12
N LEU A 91 -5.20 1.84 -11.02
CA LEU A 91 -6.54 1.23 -10.95
C LEU A 91 -7.64 2.27 -11.15
N ILE A 92 -7.55 3.40 -10.43
CA ILE A 92 -8.55 4.46 -10.50
C ILE A 92 -8.71 4.98 -11.93
N GLN A 93 -7.60 5.09 -12.67
CA GLN A 93 -7.59 5.45 -14.09
C GLN A 93 -8.14 4.33 -14.97
N GLU A 94 -7.68 3.09 -14.79
CA GLU A 94 -8.09 1.89 -15.54
C GLU A 94 -9.60 1.66 -15.46
N ARG A 95 -10.20 1.86 -14.28
CA ARG A 95 -11.62 1.63 -14.00
C ARG A 95 -12.47 2.89 -14.07
N GLY A 96 -11.86 4.05 -14.27
CA GLY A 96 -12.56 5.33 -14.39
C GLY A 96 -13.34 5.75 -13.14
N TYR A 97 -12.78 5.52 -11.95
CA TYR A 97 -13.44 5.90 -10.68
C TYR A 97 -13.52 7.42 -10.49
N LEU A 98 -12.68 8.17 -11.19
CA LEU A 98 -12.66 9.63 -11.23
C LEU A 98 -12.95 10.10 -12.66
N ARG A 99 -13.62 11.25 -12.77
CA ARG A 99 -13.87 11.93 -14.05
C ARG A 99 -12.81 12.97 -14.37
N GLY A 100 -12.16 13.50 -13.34
CA GLY A 100 -11.16 14.56 -13.41
C GLY A 100 -9.76 14.11 -13.86
N ASP A 101 -8.83 15.05 -13.85
CA ASP A 101 -7.46 14.84 -14.30
C ASP A 101 -6.68 13.88 -13.38
N THR A 102 -6.25 12.75 -13.93
CA THR A 102 -5.40 11.77 -13.22
C THR A 102 -4.10 12.40 -12.72
N ARG A 103 -3.50 13.36 -13.44
CA ARG A 103 -2.26 14.03 -12.99
C ARG A 103 -2.48 14.84 -11.73
N TRP A 104 -3.63 15.51 -11.62
CA TRP A 104 -4.03 16.19 -10.41
C TRP A 104 -4.18 15.18 -9.27
N PHE A 105 -4.85 14.05 -9.51
CA PHE A 105 -5.08 13.04 -8.47
C PHE A 105 -3.78 12.39 -7.98
N VAL A 106 -2.80 12.14 -8.85
CA VAL A 106 -1.44 11.69 -8.45
C VAL A 106 -0.81 12.67 -7.48
N LYS A 107 -0.87 13.97 -7.79
CA LYS A 107 -0.30 15.02 -6.93
C LYS A 107 -1.04 15.06 -5.59
N TRP A 108 -2.37 15.07 -5.63
CA TRP A 108 -3.23 15.05 -4.45
C TRP A 108 -2.93 13.87 -3.53
N LEU A 109 -2.88 12.65 -4.07
CA LEU A 109 -2.60 11.45 -3.29
C LEU A 109 -1.17 11.46 -2.74
N ALA A 110 -0.19 11.92 -3.53
CA ALA A 110 1.19 12.03 -3.07
C ALA A 110 1.34 13.03 -1.90
N GLU A 111 0.67 14.18 -1.96
CA GLU A 111 0.68 15.17 -0.88
C GLU A 111 0.00 14.63 0.38
N LEU A 112 -1.14 13.95 0.23
CA LEU A 112 -1.85 13.30 1.32
C LEU A 112 -1.00 12.24 2.03
N ARG A 113 -0.31 11.39 1.26
CA ARG A 113 0.41 10.21 1.74
C ARG A 113 1.82 10.50 2.24
N LEU A 114 2.59 11.29 1.49
CA LEU A 114 4.00 11.58 1.82
C LEU A 114 4.16 12.88 2.61
N GLY A 115 3.24 13.84 2.50
CA GLY A 115 3.32 15.10 3.24
C GLY A 115 4.67 15.80 3.11
N ASP A 116 5.32 16.06 4.24
CA ASP A 116 6.64 16.72 4.29
C ASP A 116 7.74 15.92 3.59
N ASP A 117 7.64 14.58 3.54
CA ASP A 117 8.58 13.77 2.79
C ASP A 117 8.57 14.14 1.30
N LEU A 118 7.43 14.56 0.75
CA LEU A 118 7.33 14.96 -0.67
C LEU A 118 8.19 16.19 -1.03
N GLN A 119 8.65 16.95 -0.03
CA GLN A 119 9.61 18.04 -0.25
C GLN A 119 10.95 17.51 -0.76
N ASP A 120 11.33 16.28 -0.39
CA ASP A 120 12.46 15.60 -1.00
C ASP A 120 12.10 15.21 -2.45
N SER A 121 12.79 15.84 -3.40
CA SER A 121 12.59 15.64 -4.84
C SER A 121 12.74 14.18 -5.28
N ARG A 122 13.44 13.33 -4.51
CA ARG A 122 13.61 11.92 -4.81
C ARG A 122 12.28 11.17 -4.89
N TRP A 123 11.31 11.51 -4.02
CA TRP A 123 10.02 10.80 -3.99
C TRP A 123 9.12 11.21 -5.14
N ARG A 124 9.14 12.50 -5.53
CA ARG A 124 8.48 12.97 -6.76
C ARG A 124 9.06 12.29 -8.00
N ARG A 125 10.39 12.12 -8.06
CA ARG A 125 11.04 11.37 -9.13
C ARG A 125 10.63 9.89 -9.10
N ARG A 126 10.57 9.27 -7.92
CA ARG A 126 10.19 7.86 -7.75
C ARG A 126 8.78 7.57 -8.25
N ILE A 127 7.80 8.39 -7.84
CA ILE A 127 6.41 8.26 -8.29
C ILE A 127 6.32 8.37 -9.81
N ARG A 128 7.01 9.34 -10.43
CA ARG A 128 7.04 9.46 -11.89
C ARG A 128 7.70 8.26 -12.58
N GLN A 129 8.76 7.72 -12.00
CA GLN A 129 9.46 6.55 -12.54
C GLN A 129 8.54 5.33 -12.53
N TYR A 130 7.90 5.01 -11.39
CA TYR A 130 6.93 3.93 -11.33
C TYR A 130 5.75 4.13 -12.28
N GLY A 131 5.25 5.37 -12.40
CA GLY A 131 4.16 5.68 -13.33
C GLY A 131 4.50 5.47 -14.81
N ALA A 132 5.78 5.37 -15.17
CA ALA A 132 6.24 5.10 -16.54
C ALA A 132 6.57 3.62 -16.80
N MET A 133 6.47 2.76 -15.78
CA MET A 133 6.81 1.34 -15.84
C MET A 133 5.56 0.46 -15.98
N SER A 134 5.70 -0.69 -16.64
CA SER A 134 4.69 -1.76 -16.61
C SER A 134 4.54 -2.34 -15.19
N GLU A 135 3.43 -3.05 -14.93
CA GLU A 135 3.17 -3.66 -13.61
C GLU A 135 4.32 -4.58 -13.15
N ASP A 136 4.89 -5.37 -14.05
CA ASP A 136 6.00 -6.28 -13.74
C ASP A 136 7.31 -5.53 -13.48
N GLU A 137 7.61 -4.49 -14.24
CA GLU A 137 8.79 -3.63 -14.01
C GLU A 137 8.69 -2.89 -12.67
N GLN A 138 7.51 -2.33 -12.36
CA GLN A 138 7.26 -1.68 -11.07
C GLN A 138 7.51 -2.65 -9.92
N ARG A 139 6.99 -3.88 -10.00
CA ARG A 139 7.15 -4.90 -8.96
C ARG A 139 8.62 -5.27 -8.74
N LEU A 140 9.38 -5.48 -9.82
CA LEU A 140 10.80 -5.84 -9.74
C LEU A 140 11.65 -4.69 -9.20
N GLU A 141 11.40 -3.47 -9.66
CA GLU A 141 12.13 -2.29 -9.17
C GLU A 141 11.79 -2.01 -7.70
N PHE A 142 10.53 -2.18 -7.32
CA PHE A 142 10.07 -2.03 -5.95
C PHE A 142 10.74 -3.01 -4.99
N SER A 143 10.76 -4.30 -5.33
CA SER A 143 11.42 -5.31 -4.46
C SER A 143 12.92 -5.02 -4.33
N ARG A 144 13.61 -4.69 -5.42
CA ARG A 144 15.03 -4.31 -5.41
C ARG A 144 15.32 -3.12 -4.50
N HIS A 145 14.47 -2.10 -4.50
CA HIS A 145 14.66 -0.96 -3.61
C HIS A 145 14.47 -1.32 -2.15
N LEU A 146 13.45 -2.11 -1.81
CA LEU A 146 13.27 -2.58 -0.44
C LEU A 146 14.45 -3.44 0.02
N GLU A 147 14.92 -4.38 -0.81
CA GLU A 147 16.08 -5.23 -0.53
C GLU A 147 17.40 -4.45 -0.43
N THR A 148 17.48 -3.27 -1.05
CA THR A 148 18.65 -2.39 -0.92
C THR A 148 18.64 -1.66 0.42
N VAL A 149 17.46 -1.25 0.90
CA VAL A 149 17.31 -0.52 2.17
C VAL A 149 17.31 -1.49 3.37
N PHE A 150 16.74 -2.68 3.19
CA PHE A 150 16.66 -3.77 4.14
C PHE A 150 17.06 -5.08 3.45
N PRO A 151 18.34 -5.49 3.53
CA PRO A 151 18.83 -6.71 2.89
C PRO A 151 18.07 -7.97 3.29
N GLU A 152 17.55 -8.02 4.52
CA GLU A 152 16.74 -9.14 5.01
C GLU A 152 15.42 -9.32 4.26
N ALA A 153 14.90 -8.27 3.58
CA ALA A 153 13.72 -8.38 2.74
C ALA A 153 13.88 -9.39 1.58
N ARG A 154 15.11 -9.83 1.27
CA ARG A 154 15.41 -10.93 0.34
C ARG A 154 14.88 -12.29 0.81
N HIS A 155 14.68 -12.43 2.12
CA HIS A 155 14.08 -13.62 2.71
C HIS A 155 12.55 -13.54 2.77
N ALA A 156 11.93 -12.42 2.39
CA ALA A 156 10.48 -12.34 2.32
C ALA A 156 9.93 -13.27 1.21
N PRO A 157 8.74 -13.87 1.39
CA PRO A 157 8.17 -14.78 0.39
C PRO A 157 7.90 -14.00 -0.90
N LEU A 158 8.43 -14.46 -2.03
CA LEU A 158 8.33 -13.73 -3.30
C LEU A 158 6.89 -13.44 -3.73
N ILE A 159 5.95 -14.31 -3.33
CA ILE A 159 4.52 -14.14 -3.55
C ILE A 159 3.98 -12.84 -2.94
N LEU A 160 4.60 -12.33 -1.86
CA LEU A 160 4.25 -11.06 -1.23
C LEU A 160 4.31 -9.89 -2.21
N TYR A 161 5.37 -9.81 -3.01
CA TYR A 161 5.54 -8.76 -4.02
C TYR A 161 4.55 -8.90 -5.18
N ARG A 162 3.98 -10.09 -5.41
CA ARG A 162 2.89 -10.31 -6.39
C ARG A 162 1.53 -9.91 -5.83
N LEU A 163 1.30 -10.20 -4.55
CA LEU A 163 0.03 -9.93 -3.87
C LEU A 163 -0.13 -8.47 -3.45
N PHE A 164 0.96 -7.80 -3.09
CA PHE A 164 0.91 -6.44 -2.53
C PHE A 164 0.27 -5.40 -3.47
N PRO A 165 0.64 -5.31 -4.76
CA PRO A 165 -0.04 -4.40 -5.69
C PRO A 165 -1.55 -4.69 -5.79
N LEU A 166 -1.95 -5.97 -5.78
CA LEU A 166 -3.37 -6.34 -5.77
C LEU A 166 -4.07 -5.90 -4.49
N SER A 167 -3.43 -6.00 -3.32
CA SER A 167 -3.99 -5.48 -2.06
C SER A 167 -4.19 -3.96 -2.12
N VAL A 168 -3.25 -3.22 -2.72
CA VAL A 168 -3.38 -1.77 -2.93
C VAL A 168 -4.56 -1.45 -3.85
N ARG A 169 -4.72 -2.21 -4.94
CA ARG A 169 -5.86 -2.08 -5.84
C ARG A 169 -7.18 -2.36 -5.11
N ILE A 170 -7.25 -3.39 -4.27
CA ILE A 170 -8.44 -3.69 -3.46
C ILE A 170 -8.77 -2.53 -2.52
N VAL A 171 -7.78 -1.98 -1.82
CA VAL A 171 -7.97 -0.82 -0.94
C VAL A 171 -8.54 0.37 -1.72
N ALA A 172 -8.03 0.65 -2.92
CA ALA A 172 -8.56 1.70 -3.77
C ALA A 172 -10.00 1.41 -4.22
N ALA A 173 -10.31 0.20 -4.67
CA ALA A 173 -11.67 -0.18 -5.04
C ALA A 173 -12.66 -0.03 -3.86
N VAL A 174 -12.30 -0.54 -2.68
CA VAL A 174 -13.12 -0.41 -1.45
C VAL A 174 -13.31 1.06 -1.07
N ALA A 175 -12.26 1.89 -1.18
CA ALA A 175 -12.38 3.31 -0.87
C ALA A 175 -13.36 4.06 -1.75
N PHE A 176 -13.52 3.63 -3.01
CA PHE A 176 -14.46 4.19 -3.98
C PHE A 176 -15.82 3.46 -4.01
N GLY A 177 -16.09 2.57 -3.04
CA GLY A 177 -17.35 1.81 -2.95
C GLY A 177 -17.53 0.74 -4.03
N GLN A 178 -16.45 0.38 -4.75
CA GLN A 178 -16.49 -0.56 -5.88
C GLN A 178 -16.26 -2.00 -5.40
N HIS A 179 -17.23 -2.53 -4.65
CA HIS A 179 -17.12 -3.86 -4.03
C HIS A 179 -17.00 -5.02 -5.04
N LEU A 180 -17.59 -4.88 -6.22
CA LEU A 180 -17.46 -5.87 -7.30
C LEU A 180 -16.03 -5.92 -7.84
N ASP A 181 -15.43 -4.75 -8.11
CA ASP A 181 -14.03 -4.66 -8.54
C ASP A 181 -13.07 -5.17 -7.46
N ALA A 182 -13.33 -4.84 -6.19
CA ALA A 182 -12.56 -5.38 -5.07
C ALA A 182 -12.61 -6.92 -5.00
N SER A 183 -13.78 -7.51 -5.29
CA SER A 183 -13.96 -8.96 -5.33
C SER A 183 -13.26 -9.60 -6.54
N GLU A 184 -13.31 -8.96 -7.71
CA GLU A 184 -12.57 -9.40 -8.91
C GLU A 184 -11.05 -9.42 -8.65
N LEU A 185 -10.53 -8.34 -8.07
CA LEU A 185 -9.12 -8.23 -7.70
C LEU A 185 -8.73 -9.26 -6.63
N ARG A 186 -9.64 -9.60 -5.72
CA ARG A 186 -9.43 -10.67 -4.74
C ARG A 186 -9.34 -12.04 -5.39
N ASN A 187 -10.18 -12.33 -6.38
CA ASN A 187 -10.08 -13.57 -7.16
C ASN A 187 -8.73 -13.67 -7.88
N ARG A 188 -8.19 -12.54 -8.36
CA ARG A 188 -6.82 -12.50 -8.90
C ARG A 188 -5.76 -12.79 -7.84
N GLN A 189 -5.94 -12.38 -6.58
CA GLN A 189 -5.04 -12.78 -5.49
C GLN A 189 -5.14 -14.28 -5.21
N MET A 190 -6.36 -14.84 -5.14
CA MET A 190 -6.60 -16.27 -4.94
C MET A 190 -6.01 -17.13 -6.06
N PHE A 191 -5.94 -16.62 -7.29
CA PHE A 191 -5.23 -17.32 -8.37
C PHE A 191 -3.74 -17.54 -8.05
N TRP A 192 -3.09 -16.55 -7.42
CA TRP A 192 -1.68 -16.64 -7.05
C TRP A 192 -1.45 -17.40 -5.74
N LEU A 193 -2.39 -17.31 -4.80
CA LEU A 193 -2.33 -17.99 -3.51
C LEU A 193 -3.72 -18.55 -3.17
N PRO A 194 -4.06 -19.78 -3.61
CA PRO A 194 -5.39 -20.37 -3.40
C PRO A 194 -5.79 -20.47 -1.94
N ALA A 195 -4.82 -20.68 -1.04
CA ALA A 195 -5.00 -20.72 0.40
C ALA A 195 -5.75 -19.48 0.96
N ILE A 196 -5.75 -18.36 0.25
CA ILE A 196 -6.56 -17.18 0.61
C ILE A 196 -8.04 -17.55 0.85
N GLY A 197 -8.61 -18.44 0.03
CA GLY A 197 -10.00 -18.88 0.12
C GLY A 197 -10.29 -19.79 1.32
N ASP A 198 -9.27 -20.42 1.89
CA ASP A 198 -9.42 -21.46 2.92
C ASP A 198 -9.56 -20.88 4.33
N CYS A 199 -9.44 -19.57 4.49
CA CYS A 199 -9.65 -18.91 5.78
C CYS A 199 -11.11 -19.07 6.21
N HIS A 200 -11.35 -19.79 7.31
CA HIS A 200 -12.69 -20.03 7.84
C HIS A 200 -13.38 -18.79 8.40
N ASP A 201 -12.65 -17.70 8.65
CA ASP A 201 -13.17 -16.48 9.25
C ASP A 201 -13.56 -15.46 8.17
N CYS A 202 -12.61 -15.04 7.33
CA CYS A 202 -12.90 -14.06 6.27
C CYS A 202 -13.33 -14.69 4.93
N HIS A 203 -13.16 -16.01 4.74
CA HIS A 203 -13.40 -16.71 3.48
C HIS A 203 -12.71 -16.06 2.27
N GLY A 204 -11.56 -15.44 2.53
CA GLY A 204 -10.81 -14.67 1.56
C GLY A 204 -11.51 -13.43 1.02
N ARG A 205 -12.63 -12.98 1.59
CA ARG A 205 -13.37 -11.80 1.11
C ARG A 205 -12.55 -10.51 1.28
N PRO A 206 -12.73 -9.51 0.39
CA PRO A 206 -12.26 -8.15 0.68
C PRO A 206 -12.87 -7.67 2.01
N LEU A 207 -12.05 -7.05 2.85
CA LEU A 207 -12.48 -6.41 4.10
C LEU A 207 -12.59 -4.91 3.89
N ASP A 208 -13.26 -4.23 4.82
CA ASP A 208 -13.27 -2.78 4.83
C ASP A 208 -11.88 -2.22 5.14
N ASN A 209 -11.60 -1.03 4.60
CA ASN A 209 -10.30 -0.40 4.78
C ASN A 209 -10.08 -0.04 6.25
N GLY A 210 -9.05 -0.65 6.85
CA GLY A 210 -8.76 -0.50 8.28
C GLY A 210 -9.11 -1.75 9.09
N GLU A 211 -9.70 -2.77 8.48
CA GLU A 211 -9.92 -4.07 9.10
C GLU A 211 -8.82 -5.07 8.77
N GLN A 212 -8.56 -5.97 9.71
CA GLN A 212 -7.64 -7.09 9.51
C GLN A 212 -8.26 -8.38 10.02
N CYS A 213 -8.20 -9.45 9.22
CA CYS A 213 -8.63 -10.77 9.68
C CYS A 213 -7.64 -11.31 10.73
N PRO A 214 -8.11 -11.67 11.94
CA PRO A 214 -7.24 -12.16 13.02
C PRO A 214 -6.64 -13.54 12.72
N VAL A 215 -7.26 -14.32 11.84
CA VAL A 215 -6.82 -15.70 11.52
C VAL A 215 -5.73 -15.72 10.45
N CYS A 216 -5.95 -15.01 9.34
CA CYS A 216 -5.06 -15.09 8.18
C CYS A 216 -4.25 -13.82 7.90
N GLY A 217 -4.60 -12.68 8.53
CA GLY A 217 -3.90 -11.41 8.34
C GLY A 217 -4.33 -10.61 7.10
N ASN A 218 -5.34 -11.03 6.34
CA ASN A 218 -6.01 -10.25 5.28
C ASN A 218 -6.19 -8.78 5.75
N PRO A 219 -5.72 -7.75 5.02
CA PRO A 219 -5.42 -7.70 3.58
C PRO A 219 -3.98 -8.03 3.14
N LEU A 220 -3.09 -8.35 4.07
CA LEU A 220 -1.74 -8.82 3.74
C LEU A 220 -1.34 -9.95 4.68
N TRP A 221 -1.48 -11.17 4.17
CA TRP A 221 -1.41 -12.41 4.94
C TRP A 221 -0.16 -12.52 5.81
N ILE A 222 -0.32 -13.16 6.97
CA ILE A 222 0.79 -13.51 7.86
C ILE A 222 1.67 -14.58 7.22
N TYR A 223 2.93 -14.63 7.63
CA TYR A 223 3.97 -15.47 7.04
C TYR A 223 3.56 -16.94 6.82
N ARG A 224 2.91 -17.58 7.81
CA ARG A 224 2.46 -18.98 7.69
C ARG A 224 1.52 -19.23 6.50
N TRP A 225 0.71 -18.24 6.11
CA TRP A 225 -0.20 -18.34 4.97
C TRP A 225 0.49 -17.99 3.65
N LEU A 226 1.56 -17.19 3.69
CA LEU A 226 2.35 -16.84 2.51
C LEU A 226 3.31 -17.97 2.09
N CYS A 227 3.64 -18.86 3.03
CA CYS A 227 4.55 -19.99 2.84
C CYS A 227 3.86 -21.36 2.94
N ALA A 228 2.53 -21.39 3.07
CA ALA A 228 1.79 -22.64 3.08
C ALA A 228 1.70 -23.19 1.65
N ASP A 229 2.22 -24.40 1.47
CA ASP A 229 2.02 -25.25 0.27
C ASP A 229 0.65 -25.96 0.33
#